data_AF-A0A8D2DBA8-F1
#
_entry.id   AF-A0A8D2DBA8-F1
#
_cell.length_a   1.000
_cell.length_b   1.000
_cell.length_c   1.000
_cell.angle_alpha   90.00
_cell.angle_beta   90.00
_cell.angle_gamma   90.00
#
_symmetry.space_group_name_H-M   'P 1'
#
loop_
_entity.id
_entity.type
_entity.pdbx_description
1 polymer ?
#
loop_
_entity_poly.entity_id
_entity_poly.type
_entity_poly.pdbx_seq_one_letter_code
_entity_poly.pdbx_strand_id
1 'polypeptide(L)' 'MNPLTKVKLINELNEREVQLGVADNVSWHSEYKDSAWIFLGGLPYELTEGDIICVFSQ' A
#
# COMPACT_ATOMS: atom_id res chain seq x y z
N MET A 1 5.95 10.02 16.17
CA MET A 1 5.10 9.64 15.01
C MET A 1 4.55 8.25 15.27
N ASN A 2 3.24 8.05 15.22
CA ASN A 2 2.64 6.73 15.45
C ASN A 2 2.71 5.89 14.16
N PRO A 3 3.33 4.69 14.19
CA PRO A 3 3.55 3.86 13.00
C PRO A 3 2.24 3.40 12.33
N LEU A 4 1.15 3.24 13.09
CA LEU A 4 -0.16 2.82 12.58
C LEU A 4 -0.91 3.93 11.85
N THR A 5 -0.55 5.19 12.07
CA THR A 5 -1.22 6.34 11.44
C THR A 5 -1.00 6.35 9.93
N LYS A 6 0.13 5.84 9.43
CA LYS A 6 0.42 5.80 7.99
C LYS A 6 -0.52 4.85 7.24
N VAL A 7 -0.79 3.67 7.80
CA VAL A 7 -1.74 2.70 7.21
C VAL A 7 -3.13 3.31 7.14
N LYS A 8 -3.56 3.99 8.21
CA LYS A 8 -4.86 4.65 8.25
C LYS A 8 -5.01 5.73 7.17
N LEU A 9 -3.98 6.57 6.97
CA LEU A 9 -4.01 7.64 5.97
C LEU A 9 -4.10 7.09 4.54
N ILE A 10 -3.42 5.99 4.23
CA ILE A 10 -3.49 5.34 2.92
C ILE A 10 -4.90 4.77 2.68
N ASN A 11 -5.51 4.16 3.69
CA ASN A 11 -6.89 3.68 3.59
C ASN A 11 -7.89 4.83 3.37
N GLU A 12 -7.77 5.92 4.12
CA GLU A 12 -8.61 7.11 3.93
C GLU A 12 -8.43 7.73 2.54
N LEU A 13 -7.22 7.72 1.98
CA LEU A 13 -6.95 8.17 0.62
C LEU A 13 -7.70 7.30 -0.41
N ASN A 14 -7.60 5.98 -0.29
CA ASN A 14 -8.30 5.03 -1.16
C ASN A 14 -9.82 5.18 -1.07
N GLU A 15 -10.37 5.30 0.14
CA GLU A 15 -11.80 5.52 0.35
C GLU A 15 -12.27 6.82 -0.31
N ARG A 16 -11.48 7.90 -0.19
CA ARG A 16 -11.77 9.18 -0.82
C ARG A 16 -11.73 9.12 -2.34
N GLU A 17 -10.76 8.41 -2.94
CA GLU A 17 -10.70 8.22 -4.39
C GLU A 17 -11.93 7.48 -4.92
N VAL A 18 -12.35 6.42 -4.24
CA VAL A 18 -13.56 5.66 -4.60
C VAL A 18 -14.81 6.54 -4.46
N GLN A 19 -14.95 7.29 -3.38
CA GLN A 19 -16.10 8.18 -3.16
C GLN A 19 -16.21 9.28 -4.21
N LEU A 20 -15.08 9.81 -4.68
CA LEU A 20 -15.03 10.86 -5.69
C LEU A 20 -15.10 10.32 -7.12
N GLY A 21 -15.08 9.00 -7.31
CA GLY A 21 -15.08 8.36 -8.63
C GLY A 21 -13.84 8.71 -9.45
N VAL A 22 -12.69 8.82 -8.78
CA VAL A 22 -11.40 9.15 -9.43
C VAL A 22 -11.07 8.04 -10.44
N ALA A 23 -10.81 8.44 -11.69
CA ALA A 23 -10.41 7.50 -12.72
C ALA A 23 -8.98 6.99 -12.48
N ASP A 24 -8.70 5.74 -12.83
CA ASP A 24 -7.41 5.07 -12.55
C ASP A 24 -6.20 5.87 -13.05
N ASN A 25 -6.35 6.58 -14.17
CA ASN A 25 -5.32 7.40 -14.81
C ASN A 25 -4.92 8.67 -14.03
N VAL A 26 -5.70 9.04 -13.02
CA VAL A 26 -5.46 10.19 -12.14
C VAL A 26 -5.44 9.80 -10.66
N SER A 27 -5.47 8.48 -10.37
CA SER A 27 -5.27 7.97 -9.01
C SER A 27 -3.86 8.28 -8.51
N TRP A 28 -3.67 8.26 -7.18
CA TRP A 28 -2.35 8.45 -6.55
C TRP A 28 -1.28 7.48 -7.07
N HIS A 29 -1.67 6.32 -7.61
CA HIS A 29 -0.75 5.38 -8.26
C HIS A 29 -0.02 5.98 -9.47
N SER A 30 -0.61 7.00 -10.11
CA SER A 30 -0.01 7.70 -11.26
C SER A 30 1.33 8.37 -10.92
N GLU A 31 1.54 8.76 -9.66
CA GLU A 31 2.81 9.30 -9.17
C GLU A 31 3.90 8.23 -9.09
N TYR A 32 3.52 6.96 -8.90
CA TYR A 32 4.44 5.83 -8.69
C TYR A 32 4.55 4.90 -9.90
N LYS A 33 3.89 5.24 -11.02
CA LYS A 33 3.75 4.39 -12.23
C LYS A 33 5.06 3.85 -12.80
N ASP A 34 6.17 4.56 -12.60
CA ASP A 34 7.49 4.23 -13.17
C ASP A 34 8.30 3.29 -12.25
N SER A 35 7.72 2.85 -11.13
CA SER A 35 8.36 1.94 -10.17
C SER A 35 7.39 0.84 -9.71
N ALA A 36 7.82 -0.42 -9.88
CA ALA A 36 7.11 -1.58 -9.33
C ALA A 36 7.50 -1.90 -7.87
N TRP A 37 8.38 -1.11 -7.26
CA TRP A 37 8.86 -1.34 -5.91
C TRP A 37 7.86 -0.85 -4.86
N ILE A 38 7.58 -1.69 -3.87
CA ILE A 38 6.74 -1.38 -2.71
C ILE A 38 7.51 -1.52 -1.40
N PHE A 39 7.17 -0.68 -0.42
CA PHE A 39 7.74 -0.74 0.92
C PHE A 39 6.78 -1.47 1.87
N LEU A 40 7.28 -2.49 2.56
CA LEU A 40 6.55 -3.23 3.59
C LEU A 40 7.15 -2.91 4.96
N GLY A 41 6.31 -2.53 5.91
CA GLY A 41 6.73 -2.17 7.27
C GLY A 41 5.77 -2.71 8.33
N GLY A 42 6.29 -2.92 9.55
CA GLY A 42 5.49 -3.47 10.66
C GLY A 42 5.30 -4.98 10.61
N LEU A 43 6.17 -5.71 9.90
CA LEU A 43 6.16 -7.16 9.88
C LEU A 43 6.63 -7.74 11.23
N PRO A 44 5.99 -8.80 11.74
CA PRO A 44 6.51 -9.59 12.85
C PRO A 44 7.92 -10.14 12.58
N TYR A 45 8.74 -10.24 13.61
CA TYR A 45 10.14 -10.68 13.50
C TYR A 45 10.28 -12.18 13.20
N GLU A 46 9.20 -12.93 13.38
CA GLU A 46 9.14 -14.37 13.18
C GLU A 46 8.93 -14.74 11.70
N LEU A 47 8.55 -13.79 10.85
CA LEU A 47 8.30 -14.05 9.43
C LEU A 47 9.61 -14.19 8.65
N THR A 48 9.66 -15.23 7.81
CA THR A 48 10.78 -15.43 6.88
C THR A 48 10.51 -14.78 5.53
N GLU A 49 11.56 -14.58 4.73
CA GLU A 49 11.43 -14.08 3.37
C GLU A 49 10.49 -14.94 2.51
N GLY A 50 10.54 -16.27 2.69
CA GLY A 50 9.66 -17.19 1.99
C GLY A 50 8.18 -17.00 2.36
N ASP A 51 7.88 -16.73 3.63
CA ASP A 51 6.51 -16.46 4.06
C ASP A 51 5.96 -15.17 3.42
N ILE A 52 6.80 -14.13 3.33
CA ILE A 52 6.43 -12.87 2.67
C ILE A 52 6.17 -13.11 1.19
N ILE A 53 7.06 -13.80 0.48
CA ILE A 53 6.88 -14.10 -0.94
C ILE A 53 5.57 -14.86 -1.17
N CYS A 54 5.31 -15.91 -0.38
CA CYS A 54 4.10 -16.72 -0.50
C CYS A 54 2.81 -15.92 -0.31
N VAL A 55 2.79 -14.95 0.61
CA VAL A 55 1.60 -14.11 0.87
C VAL A 55 1.39 -13.07 -0.22
N PHE A 56 2.47 -12.48 -0.76
CA PHE A 56 2.38 -11.40 -1.75
C PHE A 56 2.39 -11.89 -3.21
N SER A 57 2.44 -13.19 -3.45
CA SER A 57 2.36 -13.80 -4.79
C SER A 57 0.95 -14.30 -5.17
N GLN A 58 -0.10 -13.72 -4.58
CA GLN A 58 -1.50 -14.06 -4.90
C GLN A 58 -1.92 -13.57 -6.29
#